data_AF-A0A9N8P256-F1
#
_entry.id   AF-A0A9N8P256-F1
#
_cell.length_a   1.000
_cell.length_b   1.000
_cell.length_c   1.000
_cell.angle_alpha   90.00
_cell.angle_beta   90.00
_cell.angle_gamma   90.00
#
_symmetry.space_group_name_H-M   'P 1'
#
loop_
_entity.id
_entity.type
_entity.pdbx_description
1 polymer ?
#
loop_
_entity_poly.entity_id
_entity_poly.type
_entity_poly.pdbx_seq_one_letter_code
_entity_poly.pdbx_strand_id
1 'polypeptide(L)'
;MKTNPNQSVKHLNSNDFAYSAKISTPNGEKDIQSFQIGDSILAFSAKLESGTVKLTASQAKVSFSNGIECSKQTRMIYLDLMDFQGSCKNITCSADQLFLLSNGKYAPASQLQPGQELVDKEGNPIHIESVKAGSLRGGIHSISTNAAVGDIPNGHLFVANDIIMGDFSLQLYFDYLPDDLKQ
;
A
#
# COMPACT_ATOMS: atom_id res chain seq x y z
N MET A 1 24.80 -16.89 1.84
CA MET A 1 24.14 -16.44 3.08
C MET A 1 22.93 -17.33 3.28
N LYS A 2 22.90 -18.16 4.34
CA LYS A 2 21.79 -19.10 4.60
C LYS A 2 20.72 -18.36 5.38
N THR A 3 19.52 -18.22 4.81
CA THR A 3 18.36 -17.65 5.52
C THR A 3 17.91 -18.61 6.61
N ASN A 4 17.73 -18.09 7.82
CA ASN A 4 17.32 -18.86 8.99
C ASN A 4 15.79 -18.84 9.07
N PRO A 5 15.08 -19.96 8.86
CA PRO A 5 13.61 -20.00 8.71
C PRO A 5 12.84 -19.82 10.03
N ASN A 6 13.51 -19.49 11.14
CA ASN A 6 12.95 -19.46 12.50
C ASN A 6 13.09 -18.11 13.21
N GLN A 7 13.27 -17.00 12.48
CA GLN A 7 12.99 -15.68 13.07
C GLN A 7 11.48 -15.50 13.14
N SER A 8 10.95 -15.69 14.35
CA SER A 8 9.55 -15.44 14.68
C SER A 8 9.23 -13.98 14.34
N VAL A 9 8.38 -13.76 13.34
CA VAL A 9 7.87 -12.44 12.99
C VAL A 9 6.99 -11.97 14.15
N LYS A 10 7.57 -11.19 15.06
CA LYS A 10 6.84 -10.62 16.19
C LYS A 10 5.98 -9.48 15.65
N HIS A 11 4.66 -9.62 15.80
CA HIS A 11 3.62 -8.68 15.36
C HIS A 11 3.43 -8.57 13.84
N LEU A 12 2.94 -9.63 13.21
CA LEU A 12 2.20 -9.49 11.95
C LEU A 12 0.82 -8.89 12.28
N ASN A 13 0.64 -7.58 12.11
CA ASN A 13 -0.67 -7.11 11.66
C ASN A 13 -0.65 -7.15 10.13
N SER A 14 -1.80 -7.41 9.51
CA SER A 14 -1.92 -7.70 8.08
C SER A 14 -1.90 -6.43 7.23
N ASN A 15 -1.46 -6.51 5.96
CA ASN A 15 -1.46 -5.40 4.99
C ASN A 15 -2.84 -5.29 4.30
N ASP A 16 -3.90 -5.12 5.08
CA ASP A 16 -5.23 -5.22 4.54
C ASP A 16 -5.88 -3.88 4.22
N PHE A 17 -6.59 -3.86 3.10
CA PHE A 17 -7.58 -2.84 2.80
C PHE A 17 -8.97 -3.29 3.19
N ALA A 18 -9.84 -2.32 3.49
CA ALA A 18 -11.26 -2.57 3.46
C ALA A 18 -11.71 -3.07 2.06
N TYR A 19 -12.71 -3.95 2.04
CA TYR A 19 -13.36 -4.37 0.80
C TYR A 19 -13.80 -3.18 -0.06
N SER A 20 -13.86 -3.40 -1.36
CA SER A 20 -14.22 -2.41 -2.39
C SER A 20 -13.18 -1.31 -2.62
N ALA A 21 -12.00 -1.38 -1.99
CA ALA A 21 -10.85 -0.60 -2.45
C ALA A 21 -10.59 -0.91 -3.93
N LYS A 22 -10.55 0.15 -4.75
CA LYS A 22 -10.40 0.06 -6.20
C LYS A 22 -8.92 -0.02 -6.54
N ILE A 23 -8.50 -1.16 -7.07
CA ILE A 23 -7.12 -1.40 -7.46
C ILE A 23 -6.97 -1.27 -8.97
N SER A 24 -5.97 -0.52 -9.42
CA SER A 24 -5.71 -0.36 -10.85
C SER A 24 -5.20 -1.65 -11.50
N THR A 25 -5.74 -1.94 -12.67
CA THR A 25 -5.39 -3.08 -13.55
C THR A 25 -5.09 -2.54 -14.95
N PRO A 26 -4.48 -3.35 -15.84
CA PRO A 26 -4.27 -2.92 -17.22
C PRO A 26 -5.55 -2.57 -17.99
N ASN A 27 -6.72 -3.04 -17.52
CA ASN A 27 -8.01 -2.90 -18.21
C ASN A 27 -9.01 -2.02 -17.44
N GLY A 28 -8.56 -1.23 -16.47
CA GLY A 28 -9.42 -0.42 -15.59
C GLY A 28 -9.18 -0.73 -14.12
N GLU A 29 -10.24 -0.80 -13.32
CA GLU A 29 -10.15 -1.03 -11.88
C GLU A 29 -10.87 -2.30 -11.46
N LYS A 30 -10.39 -2.91 -10.37
CA LYS A 30 -10.99 -4.10 -9.78
C LYS A 30 -11.01 -3.97 -8.26
N ASP A 31 -12.08 -4.44 -7.64
CA ASP A 31 -12.18 -4.47 -6.18
C ASP A 31 -11.15 -5.44 -5.60
N ILE A 32 -10.45 -5.02 -4.54
CA ILE A 32 -9.34 -5.80 -3.97
C ILE A 32 -9.73 -7.24 -3.61
N GLN A 33 -10.93 -7.46 -3.06
CA GLN A 33 -11.40 -8.79 -2.67
C GLN A 33 -11.69 -9.73 -3.85
N SER A 34 -11.81 -9.17 -5.06
CA SER A 34 -12.12 -9.96 -6.26
C SER A 34 -10.87 -10.52 -6.93
N PHE A 35 -9.66 -10.14 -6.50
CA PHE A 35 -8.42 -10.61 -7.10
C PHE A 35 -8.16 -12.08 -6.77
N GLN A 36 -7.76 -12.83 -7.79
CA GLN A 36 -7.30 -14.20 -7.68
C GLN A 36 -5.81 -14.28 -8.05
N ILE A 37 -5.12 -15.30 -7.54
CA ILE A 37 -3.75 -15.60 -7.95
C ILE A 37 -3.73 -15.81 -9.47
N GLY A 38 -2.77 -15.16 -10.15
CA GLY A 38 -2.64 -15.16 -11.61
C GLY A 38 -3.35 -14.00 -12.34
N ASP A 39 -4.17 -13.23 -11.63
CA ASP A 39 -4.77 -12.01 -12.19
C ASP A 39 -3.69 -10.99 -12.56
N SER A 40 -3.97 -10.22 -13.61
CA SER A 40 -3.11 -9.10 -14.01
C SER A 40 -3.41 -7.86 -13.16
N ILE A 41 -2.36 -7.20 -12.70
CA ILE A 41 -2.40 -5.95 -11.92
C ILE A 41 -1.38 -4.95 -12.48
N LEU A 42 -1.63 -3.65 -12.31
CA LEU A 42 -0.60 -2.64 -12.56
C LEU A 42 0.26 -2.50 -11.30
N ALA A 43 1.55 -2.82 -11.46
CA ALA A 43 2.56 -2.65 -10.43
C ALA A 43 3.47 -1.48 -10.78
N PHE A 44 3.99 -0.81 -9.76
CA PHE A 44 4.77 0.41 -9.92
C PHE A 44 6.16 0.27 -9.29
N SER A 45 7.09 1.02 -9.87
CA SER A 45 8.38 1.35 -9.27
C SER A 45 8.41 2.86 -9.07
N ALA A 46 9.06 3.32 -8.00
CA ALA A 46 9.15 4.73 -7.67
C ALA A 46 10.62 5.17 -7.57
N LYS A 47 10.88 6.38 -8.02
CA LYS A 47 12.19 7.02 -7.87
C LYS A 47 12.01 8.50 -7.59
N LEU A 48 12.73 9.04 -6.62
CA LEU A 48 12.77 10.48 -6.37
C LEU A 48 13.74 11.13 -7.36
N GLU A 49 13.24 12.04 -8.19
CA GLU A 49 14.04 12.81 -9.16
C GLU A 49 13.74 14.30 -9.00
N SER A 50 14.78 15.10 -8.72
CA SER A 50 14.66 16.56 -8.54
C SER A 50 13.57 16.98 -7.54
N GLY A 51 13.37 16.20 -6.47
CA GLY A 51 12.35 16.47 -5.45
C GLY A 51 10.93 16.05 -5.82
N THR A 52 10.74 15.30 -6.90
CA THR A 52 9.43 14.76 -7.31
C THR A 52 9.52 13.26 -7.51
N VAL A 53 8.49 12.53 -7.07
CA VAL A 53 8.39 11.09 -7.30
C VAL A 53 8.03 10.83 -8.76
N LYS A 54 8.85 10.01 -9.43
CA LYS A 54 8.59 9.47 -10.76
C LYS A 54 8.17 8.02 -10.63
N LEU A 55 7.01 7.71 -11.19
CA LEU A 55 6.44 6.38 -11.20
C LEU A 55 6.68 5.71 -12.56
N THR A 56 7.07 4.45 -12.54
CA THR A 56 7.11 3.59 -13.72
C THR A 56 6.15 2.44 -13.53
N ALA A 57 5.11 2.39 -14.35
CA ALA A 57 4.12 1.31 -14.35
C ALA A 57 4.63 0.10 -15.14
N SER A 58 4.26 -1.09 -14.68
CA SER A 58 4.50 -2.36 -15.34
C SER A 58 3.35 -3.32 -15.06
N GLN A 59 3.08 -4.24 -15.98
CA GLN A 59 2.10 -5.28 -15.72
C GLN A 59 2.74 -6.40 -14.89
N ALA A 60 2.11 -6.75 -13.78
CA ALA A 60 2.51 -7.88 -12.93
C ALA A 60 1.36 -8.88 -12.78
N LYS A 61 1.66 -10.01 -12.13
CA LYS A 61 0.66 -11.01 -11.74
C LYS A 61 0.49 -11.04 -10.24
N VAL A 62 -0.74 -11.25 -9.78
CA VAL A 62 -1.01 -11.52 -8.36
C VAL A 62 -0.43 -12.88 -7.99
N SER A 63 0.43 -12.92 -6.97
CA SER A 63 1.03 -14.15 -6.42
C SER A 63 0.41 -14.55 -5.08
N PHE A 64 -0.18 -13.59 -4.38
CA PHE A 64 -0.87 -13.77 -3.11
C PHE A 64 -2.16 -12.96 -3.11
N SER A 65 -3.25 -13.58 -2.65
CA SER A 65 -4.55 -12.93 -2.46
C SER A 65 -5.26 -13.64 -1.32
N ASN A 66 -5.49 -12.95 -0.21
CA ASN A 66 -6.18 -13.51 0.93
C ASN A 66 -6.89 -12.41 1.72
N GLY A 67 -8.02 -12.76 2.32
CA GLY A 67 -8.83 -11.81 3.08
C GLY A 67 -9.78 -12.52 4.02
N ILE A 68 -10.43 -11.72 4.85
CA ILE A 68 -11.44 -12.19 5.80
C ILE A 68 -12.73 -11.47 5.49
N GLU A 69 -13.75 -12.21 5.04
CA GLU A 69 -15.13 -11.74 4.93
C GLU A 69 -15.71 -11.60 6.36
N CYS A 70 -15.50 -10.45 7.01
CA CYS A 70 -15.65 -10.38 8.46
C CYS A 70 -17.10 -10.17 8.94
N SER A 71 -17.45 -10.89 10.03
CA SER A 71 -18.60 -10.64 10.91
C SER A 71 -18.23 -9.92 12.23
N LYS A 72 -16.93 -9.71 12.50
CA LYS A 72 -16.36 -9.06 13.71
C LYS A 72 -15.78 -7.67 13.39
N GLN A 73 -15.64 -6.84 14.42
CA GLN A 73 -15.00 -5.53 14.29
C GLN A 73 -13.47 -5.67 14.24
N THR A 74 -12.85 -5.05 13.25
CA THR A 74 -11.38 -4.98 13.10
C THR A 74 -10.91 -3.54 13.29
N ARG A 75 -9.79 -3.33 13.98
CA ARG A 75 -9.19 -2.00 14.14
C ARG A 75 -8.51 -1.58 12.83
N MET A 76 -8.86 -0.41 12.32
CA MET A 76 -8.36 0.15 11.06
C MET A 76 -7.91 1.61 11.24
N ILE A 77 -7.08 2.07 10.32
CA ILE A 77 -6.73 3.48 10.11
C ILE A 77 -7.62 4.05 9.01
N TYR A 78 -8.17 5.24 9.27
CA TYR A 78 -8.94 6.05 8.34
C TYR A 78 -8.11 7.28 7.99
N LEU A 79 -7.84 7.45 6.71
CA LEU A 79 -7.15 8.61 6.17
C LEU A 79 -8.15 9.45 5.39
N ASP A 80 -8.19 10.74 5.71
CA ASP A 80 -8.83 11.76 4.87
C ASP A 80 -7.70 12.48 4.13
N LEU A 81 -7.78 12.49 2.80
CA LEU A 81 -6.78 13.05 1.89
C LEU A 81 -7.39 14.16 1.04
N MET A 82 -6.59 15.15 0.67
CA MET A 82 -7.00 16.26 -0.19
C MET A 82 -5.98 16.49 -1.30
N ASP A 83 -6.44 16.50 -2.55
CA ASP A 83 -5.61 16.89 -3.68
C ASP A 83 -5.51 18.42 -3.81
N PHE A 84 -4.60 18.88 -4.68
CA PHE A 84 -4.39 20.32 -4.92
C PHE A 84 -5.60 21.04 -5.54
N GLN A 85 -6.57 20.29 -6.08
CA GLN A 85 -7.82 20.81 -6.64
C GLN A 85 -8.94 20.86 -5.59
N GLY A 86 -8.68 20.42 -4.36
CA GLY A 86 -9.64 20.37 -3.26
C GLY A 86 -10.54 19.13 -3.28
N SER A 87 -10.25 18.11 -4.08
CA SER A 87 -10.99 16.86 -4.06
C SER A 87 -10.58 16.01 -2.87
N CYS A 88 -11.57 15.58 -2.08
CA CYS A 88 -11.35 14.70 -0.95
C CYS A 88 -11.31 13.23 -1.40
N LYS A 89 -10.35 12.46 -0.86
CA LYS A 89 -10.27 11.01 -0.99
C LYS A 89 -10.14 10.37 0.38
N ASN A 90 -10.72 9.19 0.54
CA ASN A 90 -10.68 8.47 1.81
C ASN A 90 -10.08 7.08 1.61
N ILE A 91 -9.21 6.69 2.54
CA ILE A 91 -8.63 5.35 2.59
C ILE A 91 -8.93 4.72 3.95
N THR A 92 -9.31 3.45 3.94
CA THR A 92 -9.44 2.64 5.15
C THR A 92 -8.57 1.41 5.01
N CYS A 93 -7.56 1.30 5.85
CA CYS A 93 -6.53 0.27 5.78
C CYS A 93 -6.09 -0.16 7.18
N SER A 94 -5.29 -1.23 7.26
CA SER A 94 -4.68 -1.66 8.51
C SER A 94 -3.58 -0.69 8.96
N ALA A 95 -3.12 -0.85 10.21
CA ALA A 95 -2.07 -0.01 10.79
C ALA A 95 -0.69 -0.17 10.11
N ASP A 96 -0.45 -1.32 9.49
CA ASP A 96 0.85 -1.69 8.91
C ASP A 96 0.88 -1.46 7.38
N GLN A 97 -0.25 -1.03 6.80
CA GLN A 97 -0.32 -0.67 5.39
C GLN A 97 0.73 0.36 5.03
N LEU A 98 1.59 0.02 4.08
CA LEU A 98 2.65 0.91 3.64
C LEU A 98 2.17 1.88 2.56
N PHE A 99 2.59 3.13 2.69
CA PHE A 99 2.35 4.20 1.74
C PHE A 99 3.67 4.78 1.23
N LEU A 100 3.66 5.23 -0.02
CA LEU A 100 4.74 6.06 -0.56
C LEU A 100 4.47 7.53 -0.25
N LEU A 101 5.45 8.19 0.36
CA LEU A 101 5.43 9.62 0.65
C LEU A 101 6.03 10.43 -0.50
N SER A 102 5.63 11.70 -0.63
CA SER A 102 6.13 12.60 -1.70
C SER A 102 7.64 12.85 -1.62
N ASN A 103 8.24 12.63 -0.46
CA ASN A 103 9.69 12.68 -0.23
C ASN A 103 10.43 11.40 -0.70
N GLY A 104 9.74 10.42 -1.29
CA GLY A 104 10.30 9.17 -1.78
C GLY A 104 10.49 8.07 -0.74
N LYS A 105 10.11 8.31 0.52
CA LYS A 105 10.18 7.32 1.61
C LYS A 105 8.88 6.55 1.75
N TYR A 106 8.95 5.46 2.51
CA TYR A 106 7.82 4.61 2.84
C TYR A 106 7.54 4.66 4.33
N ALA A 107 6.25 4.72 4.67
CA ALA A 107 5.79 4.71 6.05
C ALA A 107 4.55 3.83 6.21
N PRO A 108 4.41 3.10 7.32
CA PRO A 108 3.17 2.42 7.67
C PRO A 108 2.08 3.44 8.06
N ALA A 109 0.82 3.08 7.84
CA ALA A 109 -0.34 3.92 8.11
C ALA A 109 -0.38 4.47 9.54
N SER A 110 0.09 3.66 10.51
CA SER A 110 0.16 4.01 11.93
C SER A 110 1.16 5.11 12.27
N GLN A 111 2.11 5.42 11.38
CA GLN A 111 3.12 6.45 11.55
C GLN A 111 2.83 7.72 10.73
N LEU A 112 1.78 7.69 9.90
CA LEU A 112 1.36 8.85 9.13
C LEU A 112 0.81 9.95 10.05
N GLN A 113 1.02 11.20 9.64
CA GLN A 113 0.61 12.39 10.37
C GLN A 113 -0.05 13.40 9.42
N PRO A 114 -1.04 14.17 9.90
CA PRO A 114 -1.57 15.30 9.15
C PRO A 114 -0.46 16.27 8.71
N GLY A 115 -0.60 16.83 7.51
CA GLY A 115 0.39 17.72 6.90
C GLY A 115 1.52 16.99 6.16
N GLN A 116 1.61 15.67 6.25
CA GLN A 116 2.42 14.87 5.34
C GLN A 116 1.72 14.72 3.98
N GLU A 117 2.49 14.28 2.99
CA GLU A 117 2.04 14.08 1.62
C GLU A 117 2.29 12.64 1.18
N LEU A 118 1.24 12.00 0.68
CA LEU A 118 1.34 10.73 -0.05
C LEU A 118 1.54 11.01 -1.54
N VAL A 119 1.64 9.95 -2.34
CA VAL A 119 1.76 10.02 -3.80
C VAL A 119 0.52 9.44 -4.47
N ASP A 120 -0.09 10.21 -5.37
CA ASP A 120 -1.18 9.74 -6.23
C ASP A 120 -0.68 8.87 -7.39
N LYS A 121 -1.60 8.29 -8.17
CA LYS A 121 -1.27 7.40 -9.30
C LYS A 121 -0.51 8.11 -10.45
N GLU A 122 -0.58 9.43 -10.53
CA GLU A 122 0.14 10.27 -11.47
C GLU A 122 1.54 10.68 -10.96
N GLY A 123 1.84 10.43 -9.69
CA GLY A 123 3.10 10.82 -9.05
C GLY A 123 3.05 12.19 -8.37
N ASN A 124 1.88 12.81 -8.26
CA ASN A 124 1.72 14.10 -7.59
C ASN A 124 1.55 13.91 -6.07
N PRO A 125 1.94 14.92 -5.28
CA PRO A 125 1.64 14.95 -3.86
C PRO A 125 0.12 15.03 -3.59
N ILE A 126 -0.34 14.31 -2.58
CA ILE A 126 -1.69 14.45 -2.01
C ILE A 126 -1.58 14.62 -0.49
N HIS A 127 -2.23 15.64 0.05
CA HIS A 127 -2.11 15.99 1.47
C HIS A 127 -2.90 15.03 2.36
N ILE A 128 -2.33 14.68 3.49
CA ILE A 128 -3.04 14.02 4.59
C ILE A 128 -3.68 15.09 5.46
N GLU A 129 -5.00 15.19 5.40
CA GLU A 129 -5.78 16.10 6.24
C GLU A 129 -6.00 15.51 7.64
N SER A 130 -6.27 14.20 7.71
CA SER A 130 -6.49 13.54 8.99
C SER A 130 -6.11 12.07 8.99
N VAL A 131 -5.67 11.60 10.16
CA VAL A 131 -5.36 10.20 10.45
C VAL A 131 -6.14 9.81 11.71
N LYS A 132 -7.04 8.83 11.60
CA LYS A 132 -7.90 8.38 12.70
C LYS A 132 -7.83 6.87 12.85
N ALA A 133 -7.71 6.38 14.08
CA ALA A 133 -7.90 4.95 14.37
C ALA A 133 -9.35 4.68 14.76
N GLY A 134 -9.93 3.60 14.24
CA GLY A 134 -11.30 3.22 14.56
C GLY A 134 -11.57 1.73 14.32
N SER A 135 -12.83 1.34 14.37
CA SER A 135 -13.25 -0.03 14.12
C SER A 135 -14.10 -0.12 12.87
N LEU A 136 -13.69 -0.98 11.94
CA LEU A 136 -14.45 -1.30 10.75
C LEU A 136 -15.24 -2.59 10.97
N ARG A 137 -16.51 -2.59 10.55
CA ARG A 137 -17.31 -3.81 10.39
C ARG A 137 -17.43 -4.08 8.90
N GLY A 138 -16.59 -4.96 8.37
CA GLY A 138 -16.53 -5.28 6.96
C GLY A 138 -15.38 -6.23 6.65
N GLY A 139 -15.34 -6.72 5.42
CA GLY A 139 -14.25 -7.55 4.95
C GLY A 139 -12.96 -6.75 4.78
N ILE A 140 -11.83 -7.44 4.94
CA ILE A 140 -10.51 -6.90 4.71
C ILE A 140 -9.72 -7.85 3.80
N HIS A 141 -8.85 -7.33 2.93
CA HIS A 141 -8.13 -8.14 1.94
C HIS A 141 -6.72 -7.63 1.70
N SER A 142 -5.80 -8.56 1.49
CA SER A 142 -4.39 -8.34 1.15
C SER A 142 -4.09 -8.96 -0.21
N ILE A 143 -3.24 -8.32 -1.01
CA ILE A 143 -2.69 -8.88 -2.24
C ILE A 143 -1.18 -8.65 -2.34
N SER A 144 -0.49 -9.47 -3.14
CA SER A 144 0.90 -9.21 -3.54
C SER A 144 1.15 -9.58 -4.98
N THR A 145 2.09 -8.90 -5.60
CA THR A 145 2.56 -9.21 -6.94
C THR A 145 3.55 -10.37 -6.93
N ASN A 146 3.86 -10.89 -8.11
CA ASN A 146 4.90 -11.89 -8.34
C ASN A 146 6.29 -11.28 -8.56
N ALA A 147 6.49 -9.99 -8.26
CA ALA A 147 7.81 -9.38 -8.33
C ALA A 147 8.78 -10.05 -7.37
N ALA A 148 10.05 -10.09 -7.75
CA ALA A 148 11.11 -10.58 -6.88
C ALA A 148 11.42 -9.51 -5.83
N VAL A 149 11.49 -9.93 -4.58
CA VAL A 149 11.90 -9.06 -3.48
C VAL A 149 13.38 -8.73 -3.63
N GLY A 150 13.71 -7.44 -3.54
CA GLY A 150 15.08 -6.94 -3.53
C GLY A 150 15.23 -5.77 -2.56
N ASP A 151 16.34 -5.04 -2.66
CA ASP A 151 16.66 -3.92 -1.76
C ASP A 151 15.79 -2.67 -2.00
N ILE A 152 15.03 -2.65 -3.09
CA ILE A 152 14.09 -1.58 -3.45
C ILE A 152 12.71 -2.17 -3.79
N PRO A 153 11.62 -1.45 -3.51
CA PRO A 153 10.23 -1.97 -3.60
C PRO A 153 9.67 -2.01 -5.03
N ASN A 154 10.53 -2.21 -6.03
CA ASN A 154 10.14 -2.21 -7.44
C ASN A 154 9.18 -3.37 -7.75
N GLY A 155 8.01 -3.03 -8.30
CA GLY A 155 6.99 -4.03 -8.64
C GLY A 155 6.14 -4.48 -7.44
N HIS A 156 6.40 -3.97 -6.25
CA HIS A 156 5.61 -4.20 -5.04
C HIS A 156 4.74 -3.01 -4.63
N LEU A 157 4.62 -2.02 -5.52
CA LEU A 157 3.69 -0.90 -5.35
C LEU A 157 2.50 -1.10 -6.27
N PHE A 158 1.30 -0.75 -5.83
CA PHE A 158 0.11 -0.66 -6.65
C PHE A 158 -0.69 0.60 -6.33
N VAL A 159 -1.70 0.88 -7.15
CA VAL A 159 -2.63 1.98 -6.93
C VAL A 159 -3.91 1.45 -6.30
N ALA A 160 -4.27 1.99 -5.14
CA ALA A 160 -5.53 1.78 -4.46
C ALA A 160 -6.23 3.13 -4.23
N ASN A 161 -7.46 3.28 -4.73
CA ASN A 161 -8.22 4.53 -4.66
C ASN A 161 -7.39 5.75 -5.12
N ASP A 162 -6.70 5.60 -6.24
CA ASP A 162 -5.77 6.57 -6.85
C ASP A 162 -4.47 6.88 -6.06
N ILE A 163 -4.17 6.16 -4.97
CA ILE A 163 -2.97 6.39 -4.16
C ILE A 163 -1.97 5.25 -4.32
N ILE A 164 -0.66 5.56 -4.37
CA ILE A 164 0.42 4.58 -4.44
C ILE A 164 0.69 3.96 -3.07
N MET A 165 0.62 2.63 -3.01
CA MET A 165 0.66 1.86 -1.78
C MET A 165 1.47 0.57 -1.96
N GLY A 166 2.06 0.10 -0.86
CA GLY A 166 2.82 -1.13 -0.82
C GLY A 166 1.93 -2.37 -0.75
N ASP A 167 2.35 -3.42 -1.43
CA ASP A 167 1.70 -4.72 -1.38
C ASP A 167 2.06 -5.51 -0.10
N PHE A 168 1.38 -6.65 0.11
CA PHE A 168 1.61 -7.45 1.32
C PHE A 168 3.05 -8.00 1.42
N SER A 169 3.69 -8.35 0.30
CA SER A 169 5.11 -8.73 0.28
C SER A 169 5.98 -7.57 0.79
N LEU A 170 5.78 -6.34 0.31
CA LEU A 170 6.59 -5.21 0.77
C LEU A 170 6.49 -5.01 2.29
N GLN A 171 5.31 -5.24 2.88
CA GLN A 171 5.16 -5.17 4.33
C GLN A 171 6.04 -6.19 5.05
N LEU A 172 6.08 -7.43 4.58
CA LEU A 172 6.89 -8.50 5.19
C LEU A 172 8.39 -8.19 5.17
N TYR A 173 8.84 -7.43 4.17
CA TYR A 173 10.25 -7.11 3.98
C TYR A 173 10.60 -5.67 4.34
N PHE A 174 9.67 -4.90 4.90
CA PHE A 174 9.85 -3.48 5.18
C PHE A 174 11.08 -3.18 6.04
N ASP A 175 11.28 -3.97 7.09
CA ASP A 175 12.43 -3.81 8.01
C ASP A 175 13.78 -4.03 7.32
N TYR A 176 13.80 -4.76 6.20
CA TYR A 176 15.00 -5.02 5.40
C TYR A 176 15.27 -3.95 4.34
N LEU A 177 14.35 -2.99 4.15
CA LEU A 177 14.64 -1.85 3.28
C LEU A 177 15.77 -0.99 3.88
N PRO A 178 16.60 -0.38 3.03
CA PRO A 178 17.54 0.66 3.43
C PRO A 178 16.88 1.75 4.30
N ASP A 179 17.59 2.21 5.34
CA ASP A 179 17.07 3.20 6.29
C ASP A 179 16.73 4.56 5.65
N ASP A 180 17.37 4.91 4.54
CA ASP A 180 17.09 6.12 3.78
C ASP A 180 15.75 6.06 3.03
N LEU A 181 15.23 4.86 2.77
CA LEU A 181 13.90 4.64 2.20
C LEU A 181 12.78 4.57 3.24
N LYS A 182 13.12 4.51 4.54
CA LYS A 182 12.15 4.42 5.63
C LYS A 182 11.96 5.78 6.30
N GLN A 183 10.75 6.00 6.83
CA GLN A 183 10.44 7.12 7.72
C GLN A 183 10.24 6.63 9.15
#